data_AF-A0AA96MP74-F1
#
_entry.id   AF-A0AA96MP74-F1
#
_cell.length_a   1.000
_cell.length_b   1.000
_cell.length_c   1.000
_cell.angle_alpha   90.00
_cell.angle_beta   90.00
_cell.angle_gamma   90.00
#
_symmetry.space_group_name_H-M   'P 1'
#
loop_
_entity.id
_entity.type
_entity.pdbx_description
1 polymer ?
#
loop_
_entity_poly.entity_id
_entity_poly.type
_entity_poly.pdbx_seq_one_letter_code
_entity_poly.pdbx_strand_id
1 'polypeptide(L)'
;MFDNYSIADLFANIYKRRVLNLVSLIVLFLCLAIPYSYKVLTTKSVVKDASNYSSYLSYKIIAPEDETKTPNSNTIGGYSDFYGRLIQANLNGAYLFNDQSESDMKKIASELLTSEVTLKNSNFDFWNKKIEVNSLLNNAGITVKILTPSKLANDIIEQKLDYLIDKYKQTYSGVTIEKLETVYSKELEKNDIESGVNKVTLFIRVIILGIGALFLVIFVNVAAYIFNPTINRAGDYEKYGVDFVVKLDNVANFKDVIQYKNGNKNLLVIATNKNVFDKFSKQYAKALPENIVIGNLNNIKSVLDSDNILFVEEYGITRYKNFEENLQVVKNLNKNLLGVATYSL
;
A
#
# COMPACT_ATOMS: atom_id res chain seq x y z
N MET A 1 -31.83 0.57 -6.23
CA MET A 1 -31.08 0.32 -4.98
C MET A 1 -30.24 1.54 -4.63
N PHE A 2 -29.52 2.14 -5.58
CA PHE A 2 -28.62 3.27 -5.31
C PHE A 2 -29.28 4.65 -5.14
N ASP A 3 -30.56 4.78 -5.49
CA ASP A 3 -31.29 6.06 -5.54
C ASP A 3 -31.61 6.65 -4.16
N ASN A 4 -31.34 5.89 -3.09
CA ASN A 4 -31.58 6.30 -1.71
C ASN A 4 -30.31 6.71 -0.96
N TYR A 5 -29.13 6.68 -1.60
CA TYR A 5 -27.87 6.96 -0.92
C TYR A 5 -27.30 8.34 -1.28
N SER A 6 -27.20 9.23 -0.30
CA SER A 6 -26.34 10.40 -0.41
C SER A 6 -24.96 10.14 0.18
N ILE A 7 -23.94 10.79 -0.37
CA ILE A 7 -22.60 10.87 0.25
C ILE A 7 -22.72 11.44 1.68
N ALA A 8 -23.66 12.36 1.91
CA ALA A 8 -23.93 12.91 3.24
C ALA A 8 -24.39 11.83 4.25
N ASP A 9 -25.22 10.88 3.81
CA ASP A 9 -25.70 9.78 4.65
C ASP A 9 -24.57 8.84 5.07
N LEU A 10 -23.62 8.63 4.16
CA LEU A 10 -22.42 7.84 4.43
C LEU A 10 -21.57 8.48 5.53
N PHE A 11 -21.29 9.78 5.41
CA PHE A 11 -20.53 10.52 6.43
C PHE A 11 -21.26 10.56 7.77
N ALA A 12 -22.58 10.76 7.76
CA ALA A 12 -23.39 10.74 8.97
C ALA A 12 -23.32 9.37 9.69
N ASN A 13 -23.38 8.27 8.94
CA ASN A 13 -23.26 6.93 9.51
C ASN A 13 -21.86 6.67 10.10
N ILE A 14 -20.79 7.10 9.41
CA ILE A 14 -19.41 7.00 9.92
C ILE A 14 -19.25 7.83 11.20
N TYR A 15 -19.80 9.05 11.22
CA TYR A 15 -19.74 9.94 12.39
C TYR A 15 -20.52 9.37 13.58
N LYS A 16 -21.73 8.84 13.35
CA LYS A 16 -22.56 8.23 14.40
C LYS A 16 -21.86 7.07 15.09
N ARG A 17 -21.11 6.28 14.31
CA ARG A 17 -20.30 5.16 14.81
C ARG A 17 -18.87 5.55 15.19
N ARG A 18 -18.56 6.84 15.35
CA ARG A 18 -17.19 7.33 15.59
C ARG A 18 -16.43 6.58 16.67
N VAL A 19 -17.08 6.24 17.80
CA VAL A 19 -16.41 5.53 18.91
C VAL A 19 -16.05 4.11 18.49
N LEU A 20 -17.00 3.37 17.91
CA LEU A 20 -16.74 2.02 17.39
C LEU A 20 -15.70 2.05 16.27
N ASN A 21 -15.81 2.99 15.34
CA ASN A 21 -14.87 3.15 14.23
C ASN A 21 -13.46 3.48 14.72
N LEU A 22 -13.34 4.33 15.75
CA LEU A 22 -12.05 4.64 16.39
C LEU A 22 -11.46 3.40 17.05
N VAL A 23 -12.26 2.66 17.82
CA VAL A 23 -11.81 1.42 18.47
C VAL A 23 -11.40 0.38 17.42
N SER A 24 -12.21 0.17 16.38
CA SER A 24 -11.89 -0.73 15.27
C SER A 24 -10.61 -0.32 14.54
N LEU A 25 -10.40 0.98 14.32
CA LEU A 25 -9.18 1.50 13.71
C LEU A 25 -7.95 1.21 14.57
N ILE A 26 -8.02 1.48 15.88
CA ILE A 26 -6.93 1.23 16.82
C ILE A 26 -6.60 -0.26 16.85
N VAL A 27 -7.61 -1.12 17.01
CA VAL A 27 -7.42 -2.58 17.07
C VAL A 27 -6.81 -3.10 15.76
N LEU A 28 -7.37 -2.71 14.61
CA LEU A 28 -6.85 -3.12 13.31
C LEU A 28 -5.41 -2.64 13.10
N PHE A 29 -5.12 -1.40 13.45
CA PHE A 29 -3.78 -0.84 13.36
C PHE A 29 -2.80 -1.64 14.23
N LEU A 30 -3.13 -1.92 15.49
CA LEU A 30 -2.28 -2.71 16.38
C LEU A 30 -2.06 -4.13 15.85
N CYS A 31 -3.11 -4.79 15.33
CA CYS A 31 -3.03 -6.11 14.73
C CYS A 31 -2.11 -6.16 13.50
N LEU A 32 -1.97 -5.05 12.76
CA LEU A 32 -1.07 -4.98 11.60
C LEU A 32 0.34 -4.51 11.98
N ALA A 33 0.43 -3.47 12.80
CA ALA A 33 1.67 -2.80 13.14
C ALA A 33 2.54 -3.63 14.09
N ILE A 34 1.95 -4.32 15.07
CA ILE A 34 2.73 -5.11 16.05
C ILE A 34 3.43 -6.28 15.37
N PRO A 35 2.76 -7.18 14.60
CA PRO A 35 3.44 -8.30 13.96
C PRO A 35 4.45 -7.83 12.92
N TYR A 36 4.13 -6.78 12.17
CA TYR A 36 5.06 -6.19 11.20
C TYR A 36 6.32 -5.65 11.89
N SER A 37 6.15 -4.84 12.94
CA SER A 37 7.27 -4.26 13.68
C SER A 37 8.11 -5.34 14.36
N TYR A 38 7.46 -6.32 14.98
CA TYR A 38 8.15 -7.47 15.59
C TYR A 38 8.96 -8.24 14.55
N LYS A 39 8.37 -8.58 13.40
CA LYS A 39 9.07 -9.26 12.31
C LYS A 39 10.27 -8.45 11.83
N VAL A 40 10.11 -7.15 11.60
CA VAL A 40 11.22 -6.31 11.12
C VAL A 40 12.32 -6.18 12.17
N LEU A 41 11.98 -6.00 13.44
CA LEU A 41 12.95 -5.88 14.54
C LEU A 41 13.68 -7.18 14.86
N THR A 42 13.05 -8.33 14.64
CA THR A 42 13.64 -9.66 14.89
C THR A 42 14.34 -10.24 13.67
N THR A 43 14.01 -9.77 12.46
CA THR A 43 14.73 -10.15 11.26
C THR A 43 16.08 -9.44 11.28
N LYS A 44 17.16 -10.17 11.57
CA LYS A 44 18.52 -9.69 11.28
C LYS A 44 18.61 -9.45 9.78
N SER A 45 18.49 -8.21 9.34
CA SER A 45 18.91 -7.83 7.99
C SER A 45 20.42 -7.95 7.97
N VAL A 46 20.92 -9.03 7.38
CA VAL A 46 22.31 -9.06 6.91
C VAL A 46 22.39 -8.02 5.82
N VAL A 47 22.71 -6.78 6.17
CA VAL A 47 23.33 -5.88 5.21
C VAL A 47 24.70 -6.48 5.00
N LYS A 48 24.83 -7.28 3.93
CA LYS A 48 26.15 -7.51 3.37
C LYS A 48 26.62 -6.12 2.96
N ASP A 49 27.47 -5.49 3.77
CA ASP A 49 28.44 -4.57 3.20
C ASP A 49 29.14 -5.40 2.13
N ALA A 50 28.79 -5.16 0.87
CA ALA A 50 29.55 -5.64 -0.24
C ALA A 50 30.87 -4.88 -0.14
N SER A 51 31.82 -5.44 0.61
CA SER A 51 33.23 -5.05 0.49
C SER A 51 33.59 -5.30 -0.98
N ASN A 52 33.49 -4.25 -1.78
CA ASN A 52 33.86 -4.33 -3.18
C ASN A 52 35.38 -4.41 -3.21
N TYR A 53 35.90 -5.51 -3.75
CA TYR A 53 37.30 -5.60 -4.12
C TYR A 53 37.53 -4.63 -5.27
N SER A 54 38.56 -3.79 -5.12
CA SER A 54 39.04 -2.96 -6.23
C SER A 54 40.41 -3.42 -6.69
N SER A 55 40.53 -3.67 -7.99
CA SER A 55 41.78 -3.97 -8.68
C SER A 55 42.02 -2.87 -9.72
N TYR A 56 43.16 -2.19 -9.63
CA TYR A 56 43.58 -1.15 -10.56
C TYR A 56 44.72 -1.68 -11.42
N LEU A 57 44.43 -1.93 -12.68
CA LEU A 57 45.39 -2.36 -13.68
C LEU A 57 45.85 -1.15 -14.48
N SER A 58 47.13 -1.11 -14.83
CA SER A 58 47.70 -0.07 -15.69
C SER A 58 48.61 -0.70 -16.73
N TYR A 59 48.34 -0.41 -18.00
CA TYR A 59 49.15 -0.83 -19.14
C TYR A 59 49.79 0.41 -19.75
N LYS A 60 51.11 0.53 -19.62
CA LYS A 60 51.90 1.61 -20.21
C LYS A 60 52.19 1.28 -21.67
N ILE A 61 51.97 2.25 -22.55
CA ILE A 61 52.28 2.14 -23.97
C ILE A 61 53.53 2.97 -24.26
N ILE A 62 54.49 2.37 -24.95
CA ILE A 62 55.72 3.01 -25.42
C ILE A 62 55.65 3.02 -26.94
N ALA A 63 55.45 4.22 -27.51
CA ALA A 63 55.28 4.42 -28.94
C ALA A 63 56.44 5.26 -29.54
N PRO A 64 56.67 5.21 -30.87
CA PRO A 64 57.69 6.02 -31.55
C PRO A 64 57.49 7.54 -31.36
N GLU A 65 58.59 8.29 -31.30
CA GLU A 65 58.61 9.73 -30.96
C GLU A 65 57.78 10.64 -31.88
N ASP A 66 57.54 10.24 -33.13
CA ASP A 66 56.86 11.08 -34.12
C ASP A 66 55.36 11.17 -33.90
N GLU A 67 54.76 10.23 -33.16
CA GLU A 67 53.31 10.19 -32.89
C GLU A 67 52.92 10.70 -31.49
N THR A 68 53.91 11.02 -30.64
CA THR A 68 53.70 11.53 -29.26
C THR A 68 53.74 13.06 -29.17
N LYS A 69 54.08 13.76 -30.25
CA LYS A 69 54.38 15.20 -30.29
C LYS A 69 53.19 16.13 -30.53
N THR A 70 51.97 15.64 -30.74
CA THR A 70 50.76 16.49 -30.80
C THR A 70 50.15 16.69 -29.41
N PRO A 71 50.22 17.90 -28.82
CA PRO A 71 49.53 18.19 -27.56
C PRO A 71 48.02 18.22 -27.84
N ASN A 72 47.23 17.49 -27.05
CA ASN A 72 45.76 17.28 -27.19
C ASN A 72 45.28 16.23 -28.21
N SER A 73 45.99 15.11 -28.38
CA SER A 73 45.41 13.98 -29.11
C SER A 73 44.51 13.12 -28.20
N ASN A 74 43.33 13.64 -27.83
CA ASN A 74 42.13 12.80 -27.59
C ASN A 74 41.60 12.27 -28.94
N THR A 75 42.48 12.04 -29.92
CA THR A 75 42.11 11.60 -31.25
C THR A 75 41.64 10.16 -31.13
N ILE A 76 40.34 9.98 -31.33
CA ILE A 76 39.73 8.71 -31.71
C ILE A 76 40.66 8.05 -32.74
N GLY A 77 41.13 6.83 -32.46
CA GLY A 77 42.06 6.09 -33.32
C GLY A 77 43.55 6.06 -32.91
N GLY A 78 43.97 6.66 -31.79
CA GLY A 78 45.32 6.46 -31.23
C GLY A 78 45.51 5.12 -30.51
N TYR A 79 46.74 4.74 -30.16
CA TYR A 79 47.04 3.46 -29.48
C TYR A 79 46.26 3.27 -28.17
N SER A 80 46.21 4.29 -27.29
CA SER A 80 45.44 4.20 -26.04
C SER A 80 43.94 4.00 -26.30
N ASP A 81 43.39 4.61 -27.36
CA ASP A 81 41.97 4.46 -27.74
C ASP A 81 41.72 3.06 -28.33
N PHE A 82 42.62 2.55 -29.19
CA PHE A 82 42.53 1.20 -29.74
C PHE A 82 42.48 0.15 -28.64
N TYR A 83 43.46 0.14 -27.74
CA TYR A 83 43.52 -0.88 -26.70
C TYR A 83 42.44 -0.67 -25.63
N GLY A 84 42.02 0.58 -25.37
CA GLY A 84 40.87 0.86 -24.51
C GLY A 84 39.57 0.29 -25.08
N ARG A 85 39.32 0.48 -26.38
CA ARG A 85 38.18 -0.11 -27.10
C ARG A 85 38.29 -1.63 -27.20
N LEU A 86 39.49 -2.17 -27.37
CA LEU A 86 39.73 -3.62 -27.38
C LEU A 86 39.26 -4.24 -26.07
N ILE A 87 39.63 -3.65 -24.94
CA ILE A 87 39.15 -4.10 -23.62
C ILE A 87 37.63 -3.96 -23.53
N GLN A 88 37.08 -2.77 -23.77
CA GLN A 88 35.64 -2.51 -23.64
C GLN A 88 34.78 -3.43 -24.51
N ALA A 89 35.19 -3.70 -25.75
CA ALA A 89 34.47 -4.58 -26.67
C ALA A 89 34.46 -6.05 -26.23
N ASN A 90 35.44 -6.47 -25.42
CA ASN A 90 35.54 -7.84 -24.91
C ASN A 90 35.04 -7.99 -23.46
N LEU A 91 34.47 -6.93 -22.85
CA LEU A 91 33.79 -7.01 -21.55
C LEU A 91 32.40 -7.66 -21.68
N ASN A 92 32.39 -8.97 -21.90
CA ASN A 92 31.18 -9.77 -21.93
C ASN A 92 31.41 -11.12 -21.23
N GLY A 93 30.32 -11.70 -20.71
CA GLY A 93 30.34 -12.93 -19.93
C GLY A 93 30.89 -14.12 -20.70
N ALA A 94 30.67 -14.16 -22.02
CA ALA A 94 31.17 -15.23 -22.86
C ALA A 94 32.72 -15.21 -22.94
N TYR A 95 33.33 -14.04 -23.06
CA TYR A 95 34.80 -13.92 -23.03
C TYR A 95 35.36 -14.15 -21.62
N LEU A 96 34.72 -13.56 -20.62
CA LEU A 96 35.24 -13.52 -19.26
C LEU A 96 35.10 -14.84 -18.51
N PHE A 97 34.02 -15.61 -18.74
CA PHE A 97 33.64 -16.70 -17.84
C PHE A 97 33.31 -18.05 -18.51
N ASN A 98 33.32 -18.18 -19.85
CA ASN A 98 32.92 -19.43 -20.50
C ASN A 98 33.81 -20.63 -20.21
N ASP A 99 35.07 -20.40 -19.87
CA ASP A 99 36.07 -21.43 -19.56
C ASP A 99 36.21 -21.72 -18.05
N GLN A 100 35.38 -21.11 -17.22
CA GLN A 100 35.43 -21.28 -15.77
C GLN A 100 34.68 -22.55 -15.33
N SER A 101 35.15 -23.14 -14.23
CA SER A 101 34.52 -24.33 -13.64
C SER A 101 33.11 -24.03 -13.12
N GLU A 102 32.24 -25.04 -13.04
CA GLU A 102 30.89 -24.87 -12.49
C GLU A 102 30.92 -24.40 -11.02
N SER A 103 31.92 -24.85 -10.25
CA SER A 103 32.12 -24.41 -8.85
C SER A 103 32.48 -22.92 -8.75
N ASP A 104 33.39 -22.45 -9.61
CA ASP A 104 33.80 -21.04 -9.61
C ASP A 104 32.65 -20.15 -10.11
N MET A 105 31.93 -20.60 -11.14
CA MET A 105 30.75 -19.92 -11.67
C MET A 105 29.66 -19.75 -10.61
N LYS A 106 29.36 -20.79 -9.84
CA LYS A 106 28.39 -20.72 -8.73
C LYS A 106 28.83 -19.73 -7.66
N LYS A 107 30.10 -19.77 -7.29
CA LYS A 107 30.66 -18.88 -6.27
C LYS A 107 30.59 -17.41 -6.72
N ILE A 108 31.06 -17.12 -7.93
CA ILE A 108 31.06 -15.77 -8.49
C ILE A 108 29.64 -15.25 -8.66
N ALA A 109 28.73 -16.06 -9.21
CA ALA A 109 27.33 -15.65 -9.39
C ALA A 109 26.67 -15.30 -8.04
N SER A 110 26.89 -16.12 -7.01
CA SER A 110 26.41 -15.86 -5.65
C SER A 110 26.97 -14.58 -5.04
N GLU A 111 28.28 -14.35 -5.18
CA GLU A 111 28.96 -13.16 -4.67
C GLU A 111 28.52 -11.87 -5.42
N LEU A 112 28.28 -11.97 -6.72
CA LEU A 112 27.76 -10.89 -7.57
C LEU A 112 26.23 -10.71 -7.50
N LEU A 113 25.53 -11.49 -6.67
CA LEU A 113 24.06 -11.49 -6.54
C LEU A 113 23.33 -11.68 -7.88
N THR A 114 23.83 -12.60 -8.71
CA THR A 114 23.28 -12.93 -10.03
C THR A 114 23.16 -14.45 -10.22
N SER A 115 22.72 -14.88 -11.40
CA SER A 115 22.68 -16.30 -11.78
C SER A 115 23.85 -16.64 -12.71
N GLU A 116 24.27 -17.91 -12.73
CA GLU A 116 25.31 -18.39 -13.65
C GLU A 116 24.95 -18.12 -15.12
N VAL A 117 23.67 -18.29 -15.46
CA VAL A 117 23.14 -18.04 -16.82
C VAL A 117 23.24 -16.56 -17.17
N THR A 118 22.88 -15.67 -16.24
CA THR A 118 23.01 -14.21 -16.44
C THR A 118 24.47 -13.80 -16.52
N LEU A 119 25.35 -14.40 -15.72
CA LEU A 119 26.77 -14.09 -15.72
C LEU A 119 27.43 -14.48 -17.04
N LYS A 120 27.14 -15.67 -17.59
CA LYS A 120 27.66 -16.12 -18.91
C LYS A 120 27.12 -15.30 -20.07
N ASN A 121 25.85 -14.89 -20.00
CA ASN A 121 25.22 -14.07 -21.04
C ASN A 121 25.36 -12.55 -20.80
N SER A 122 26.18 -12.15 -19.82
CA SER A 122 26.35 -10.73 -19.49
C SER A 122 27.02 -9.99 -20.66
N ASN A 123 26.58 -8.76 -20.91
CA ASN A 123 27.09 -7.91 -21.97
C ASN A 123 27.77 -6.66 -21.36
N PHE A 124 28.19 -5.74 -22.22
CA PHE A 124 28.82 -4.49 -21.78
C PHE A 124 27.99 -3.75 -20.73
N ASP A 125 26.66 -3.67 -20.87
CA ASP A 125 25.80 -2.95 -19.91
C ASP A 125 25.84 -3.54 -18.50
N PHE A 126 26.03 -4.86 -18.39
CA PHE A 126 26.18 -5.52 -17.09
C PHE A 126 27.51 -5.15 -16.41
N TRP A 127 28.58 -4.99 -17.19
CA TRP A 127 29.93 -4.67 -16.71
C TRP A 127 30.18 -3.17 -16.60
N ASN A 128 29.44 -2.37 -17.35
CA ASN A 128 29.41 -0.93 -17.27
C ASN A 128 29.03 -0.53 -15.82
N LYS A 129 29.80 0.37 -15.21
CA LYS A 129 29.81 0.73 -13.77
C LYS A 129 30.54 -0.23 -12.82
N LYS A 130 30.82 -1.48 -13.21
CA LYS A 130 31.66 -2.41 -12.44
C LYS A 130 33.11 -2.40 -12.92
N ILE A 131 33.32 -2.14 -14.21
CA ILE A 131 34.63 -2.03 -14.82
C ILE A 131 34.69 -0.68 -15.54
N GLU A 132 35.68 0.13 -15.19
CA GLU A 132 35.95 1.42 -15.82
C GLU A 132 37.28 1.34 -16.57
N VAL A 133 37.26 1.70 -17.86
CA VAL A 133 38.43 1.63 -18.75
C VAL A 133 38.71 3.03 -19.25
N ASN A 134 39.88 3.56 -18.91
CA ASN A 134 40.29 4.92 -19.25
C ASN A 134 41.55 4.90 -20.11
N SER A 135 41.47 5.47 -21.31
CA SER A 135 42.61 5.68 -22.20
C SER A 135 43.38 6.93 -21.76
N LEU A 136 44.69 6.81 -21.55
CA LEU A 136 45.55 7.93 -21.17
C LEU A 136 45.93 8.76 -22.40
N LEU A 137 46.06 10.08 -22.18
CA LEU A 137 46.44 11.06 -23.19
C LEU A 137 47.80 10.73 -23.84
N ASN A 138 48.01 11.23 -25.05
CA ASN A 138 49.27 11.12 -25.81
C ASN A 138 49.77 9.67 -25.98
N ASN A 139 48.84 8.72 -26.12
CA ASN A 139 49.16 7.30 -26.24
C ASN A 139 49.99 6.74 -25.06
N ALA A 140 49.87 7.32 -23.86
CA ALA A 140 50.69 6.94 -22.72
C ALA A 140 50.31 5.57 -22.11
N GLY A 141 49.09 5.07 -22.36
CA GLY A 141 48.62 3.83 -21.77
C GLY A 141 47.13 3.76 -21.51
N ILE A 142 46.73 2.77 -20.73
CA ILE A 142 45.34 2.49 -20.34
C ILE A 142 45.31 2.16 -18.86
N THR A 143 44.28 2.62 -18.18
CA THR A 143 43.96 2.17 -16.83
C THR A 143 42.62 1.44 -16.81
N VAL A 144 42.55 0.36 -16.03
CA VAL A 144 41.32 -0.40 -15.81
C VAL A 144 41.06 -0.49 -14.32
N LYS A 145 39.88 -0.08 -13.89
CA LYS A 145 39.40 -0.22 -12.52
C LYS A 145 38.30 -1.26 -12.50
N ILE A 146 38.54 -2.37 -11.80
CA ILE A 146 37.55 -3.43 -11.57
C ILE A 146 37.01 -3.26 -10.15
N LEU A 147 35.70 -3.15 -10.00
CA LEU A 147 35.01 -2.95 -8.73
C LEU A 147 33.87 -3.96 -8.60
N THR A 148 34.14 -5.08 -7.94
CA THR A 148 33.14 -6.13 -7.72
C THR A 148 33.20 -6.69 -6.30
N PRO A 149 32.09 -7.24 -5.77
CA PRO A 149 32.09 -7.92 -4.47
C PRO A 149 32.79 -9.29 -4.48
N SER A 150 33.37 -9.73 -5.61
CA SER A 150 34.03 -11.03 -5.74
C SER A 150 35.49 -10.86 -6.12
N LYS A 151 36.40 -11.20 -5.19
CA LYS A 151 37.84 -11.23 -5.48
C LYS A 151 38.15 -12.18 -6.64
N LEU A 152 37.52 -13.35 -6.63
CA LEU A 152 37.70 -14.35 -7.68
C LEU A 152 37.27 -13.81 -9.05
N ALA A 153 36.18 -13.04 -9.12
CA ALA A 153 35.80 -12.36 -10.35
C ALA A 153 36.86 -11.34 -10.80
N ASN A 154 37.37 -10.51 -9.87
CA ASN A 154 38.43 -9.55 -10.20
C ASN A 154 39.68 -10.23 -10.75
N ASP A 155 40.13 -11.31 -10.10
CA ASP A 155 41.33 -12.07 -10.49
C ASP A 155 41.15 -12.69 -11.89
N ILE A 156 39.98 -13.27 -12.18
CA ILE A 156 39.65 -13.83 -13.51
C ILE A 156 39.60 -12.72 -14.56
N ILE A 157 38.93 -11.61 -14.29
CA ILE A 157 38.84 -10.49 -15.23
C ILE A 157 40.24 -9.96 -15.53
N GLU A 158 41.09 -9.77 -14.51
CA GLU A 158 42.48 -9.35 -14.69
C GLU A 158 43.26 -10.30 -15.61
N GLN A 159 43.20 -11.61 -15.36
CA GLN A 159 43.86 -12.60 -16.22
C GLN A 159 43.36 -12.55 -17.67
N LYS A 160 42.04 -12.35 -17.87
CA LYS A 160 41.43 -12.25 -19.20
C LYS A 160 41.84 -10.98 -19.93
N LEU A 161 42.00 -9.87 -19.23
CA LEU A 161 42.48 -8.62 -19.80
C LEU A 161 43.97 -8.69 -20.12
N ASP A 162 44.79 -9.29 -19.24
CA ASP A 162 46.21 -9.52 -19.49
C ASP A 162 46.41 -10.39 -20.74
N TYR A 163 45.67 -11.49 -20.85
CA TYR A 163 45.70 -12.35 -22.03
C TYR A 163 45.28 -11.60 -23.30
N LEU A 164 44.26 -10.75 -23.20
CA LEU A 164 43.80 -9.95 -24.33
C LEU A 164 44.88 -8.98 -24.79
N ILE A 165 45.48 -8.22 -23.87
CA ILE A 165 46.55 -7.28 -24.19
C ILE A 165 47.77 -8.01 -24.73
N ASP A 166 48.16 -9.13 -24.12
CA ASP A 166 49.30 -9.93 -24.57
C ASP A 166 49.12 -10.44 -26.01
N LYS A 167 47.92 -10.90 -26.35
CA LYS A 167 47.56 -11.36 -27.68
C LYS A 167 47.65 -10.25 -28.75
N TYR A 168 47.33 -9.02 -28.38
CA TYR A 168 47.29 -7.89 -29.32
C TYR A 168 48.46 -6.92 -29.18
N LYS A 169 49.43 -7.16 -28.29
CA LYS A 169 50.54 -6.22 -28.02
C LYS A 169 51.45 -5.96 -29.22
N GLN A 170 51.48 -6.87 -30.20
CA GLN A 170 52.28 -6.76 -31.43
C GLN A 170 51.47 -6.25 -32.64
N THR A 171 50.26 -5.72 -32.42
CA THR A 171 49.39 -5.23 -33.51
C THR A 171 50.04 -4.07 -34.29
N TYR A 172 50.83 -3.23 -33.61
CA TYR A 172 51.50 -2.09 -34.22
C TYR A 172 53.02 -2.25 -34.15
N SER A 173 53.69 -1.99 -35.27
CA SER A 173 55.15 -2.05 -35.35
C SER A 173 55.77 -0.90 -34.56
N GLY A 174 56.81 -1.19 -33.77
CA GLY A 174 57.50 -0.17 -32.95
C GLY A 174 56.75 0.26 -31.68
N VAL A 175 55.61 -0.35 -31.36
CA VAL A 175 54.86 -0.09 -30.12
C VAL A 175 55.09 -1.22 -29.13
N THR A 176 55.46 -0.88 -27.90
CA THR A 176 55.62 -1.83 -26.78
C THR A 176 54.57 -1.55 -25.70
N ILE A 177 54.01 -2.61 -25.12
CA ILE A 177 53.09 -2.51 -23.98
C ILE A 177 53.73 -3.17 -22.76
N GLU A 178 53.73 -2.45 -21.65
CA GLU A 178 54.26 -2.90 -20.36
C GLU A 178 53.14 -2.85 -19.31
N LYS A 179 52.85 -3.97 -18.65
CA LYS A 179 51.94 -3.99 -17.51
C LYS A 179 52.66 -3.43 -16.28
N LEU A 180 52.09 -2.42 -15.64
CA LEU A 180 52.54 -1.91 -14.35
C LEU A 180 51.92 -2.72 -13.20
N GLU A 181 52.49 -2.60 -12.01
CA GLU A 181 52.02 -3.32 -10.83
C GLU A 181 50.52 -3.05 -10.56
N THR A 182 49.74 -4.13 -10.41
CA THR A 182 48.33 -4.04 -10.07
C THR A 182 48.18 -3.56 -8.62
N VAL A 183 47.43 -2.48 -8.42
CA VAL A 183 47.14 -1.98 -7.08
C VAL A 183 45.82 -2.58 -6.60
N TYR A 184 45.86 -3.31 -5.50
CA TYR A 184 44.67 -3.85 -4.83
C TYR A 184 44.29 -2.96 -3.64
N SER A 185 43.01 -2.66 -3.46
CA SER A 185 42.56 -2.06 -2.20
C SER A 185 42.71 -3.05 -1.05
N LYS A 186 43.23 -2.57 0.09
CA LYS A 186 43.30 -3.35 1.34
C LYS A 186 41.88 -3.75 1.77
N GLU A 187 41.70 -5.03 2.12
CA GLU A 187 40.45 -5.54 2.64
C GLU A 187 40.00 -4.66 3.82
N LEU A 188 38.82 -4.03 3.71
CA LEU A 188 38.11 -3.65 4.93
C LEU A 188 37.73 -4.97 5.58
N GLU A 189 38.25 -5.24 6.78
CA GLU A 189 37.83 -6.38 7.59
C GLU A 189 36.32 -6.47 7.54
N LYS A 190 35.78 -7.69 7.38
CA LYS A 190 34.36 -7.97 7.58
C LYS A 190 34.00 -7.68 9.03
N ASN A 191 33.84 -6.40 9.34
CA ASN A 191 33.02 -6.01 10.45
C ASN A 191 31.61 -6.28 9.96
N ASP A 192 31.02 -7.38 10.43
CA ASP A 192 29.57 -7.53 10.45
C ASP A 192 29.03 -6.37 11.28
N ILE A 193 28.87 -5.20 10.65
CA ILE A 193 28.14 -4.11 11.24
C ILE A 193 26.71 -4.61 11.24
N GLU A 194 26.21 -4.98 12.43
CA GLU A 194 24.79 -5.20 12.65
C GLU A 194 24.07 -3.92 12.21
N SER A 195 23.58 -3.92 10.96
CA SER A 195 22.71 -2.88 10.45
C SER A 195 21.40 -3.00 11.21
N GLY A 196 21.32 -2.29 12.33
CA GLY A 196 20.05 -2.07 13.01
C GLY A 196 19.02 -1.54 12.01
N VAL A 197 17.80 -2.08 12.07
CA VAL A 197 16.66 -1.63 11.27
C VAL A 197 16.63 -0.11 11.22
N ASN A 198 16.63 0.47 10.01
CA ASN A 198 16.47 1.91 9.85
C ASN A 198 15.10 2.32 10.45
N LYS A 199 15.14 2.93 11.63
CA LYS A 199 13.96 3.36 12.40
C LYS A 199 13.07 4.29 11.58
N VAL A 200 13.64 5.11 10.70
CA VAL A 200 12.90 6.01 9.80
C VAL A 200 12.10 5.19 8.77
N THR A 201 12.70 4.14 8.20
CA THR A 201 12.01 3.28 7.22
C THR A 201 10.90 2.47 7.88
N LEU A 202 11.14 1.94 9.09
CA LEU A 202 10.10 1.26 9.87
C LEU A 202 8.96 2.22 10.20
N PHE A 203 9.26 3.44 10.64
CA PHE A 203 8.28 4.46 10.97
C PHE A 203 7.40 4.83 9.76
N ILE A 204 8.00 5.06 8.59
CA ILE A 204 7.25 5.34 7.34
C ILE A 204 6.30 4.19 7.01
N ARG A 205 6.75 2.94 7.11
CA ARG A 205 5.91 1.79 6.79
C ARG A 205 4.78 1.59 7.81
N VAL A 206 5.01 1.89 9.08
CA VAL A 206 3.96 1.90 10.10
C VAL A 206 2.92 3.00 9.82
N ILE A 207 3.33 4.19 9.37
CA ILE A 207 2.39 5.24 8.93
C ILE A 207 1.54 4.76 7.76
N ILE A 208 2.15 4.12 6.75
CA ILE A 208 1.42 3.56 5.60
C ILE A 208 0.38 2.53 6.05
N LEU A 209 0.73 1.65 7.00
CA LEU A 209 -0.23 0.71 7.60
C LEU A 209 -1.38 1.42 8.32
N GLY A 210 -1.09 2.52 9.03
CA GLY A 210 -2.11 3.36 9.67
C GLY A 210 -3.09 3.98 8.68
N ILE A 211 -2.58 4.55 7.59
CA ILE A 211 -3.39 5.11 6.50
C ILE A 211 -4.23 4.01 5.84
N GLY A 212 -3.62 2.85 5.56
CA GLY A 212 -4.33 1.69 5.00
C GLY A 212 -5.46 1.19 5.90
N ALA A 213 -5.21 1.09 7.22
CA ALA A 213 -6.22 0.71 8.19
C ALA A 213 -7.40 1.70 8.22
N LEU A 214 -7.12 3.00 8.12
CA LEU A 214 -8.16 4.04 8.04
C LEU A 214 -9.07 3.83 6.83
N PHE A 215 -8.50 3.64 5.64
CA PHE A 215 -9.30 3.38 4.44
C PHE A 215 -10.12 2.11 4.58
N LEU A 216 -9.56 1.04 5.14
CA LEU A 216 -10.26 -0.23 5.31
C LEU A 216 -11.49 -0.09 6.22
N VAL A 217 -11.36 0.63 7.34
CA VAL A 217 -12.50 0.93 8.24
C VAL A 217 -13.58 1.74 7.52
N ILE A 218 -13.20 2.71 6.69
CA ILE A 218 -14.15 3.50 5.89
C ILE A 218 -14.90 2.58 4.91
N PHE A 219 -14.19 1.74 4.15
CA PHE A 219 -14.79 0.82 3.18
C PHE A 219 -15.75 -0.19 3.82
N VAL A 220 -15.38 -0.75 4.98
CA VAL A 220 -16.26 -1.67 5.71
C VAL A 220 -17.54 -0.97 6.17
N ASN A 221 -17.45 0.28 6.63
CA ASN A 221 -18.63 1.07 6.98
C ASN A 221 -19.52 1.36 5.77
N VAL A 222 -18.92 1.67 4.62
CA VAL A 222 -19.63 1.86 3.34
C VAL A 222 -20.38 0.59 2.96
N ALA A 223 -19.68 -0.55 2.93
CA ALA A 223 -20.29 -1.83 2.58
C ALA A 223 -21.44 -2.17 3.55
N ALA A 224 -21.20 -2.06 4.86
CA ALA A 224 -22.22 -2.33 5.87
C ALA A 224 -23.46 -1.42 5.72
N TYR A 225 -23.28 -0.17 5.29
CA TYR A 225 -24.38 0.76 5.05
C TYR A 225 -25.18 0.40 3.79
N ILE A 226 -24.51 0.03 2.70
CA ILE A 226 -25.17 -0.37 1.44
C ILE A 226 -26.07 -1.58 1.66
N PHE A 227 -25.59 -2.60 2.38
CA PHE A 227 -26.34 -3.82 2.64
C PHE A 227 -27.41 -3.69 3.72
N ASN A 228 -27.34 -2.66 4.57
CA ASN A 228 -28.30 -2.45 5.64
C ASN A 228 -28.54 -0.95 5.90
N PRO A 229 -29.23 -0.22 5.01
CA PRO A 229 -29.37 1.23 5.12
C PRO A 229 -30.31 1.67 6.24
N THR A 230 -30.11 2.89 6.73
CA THR A 230 -30.99 3.57 7.70
C THR A 230 -31.79 4.69 7.06
N ILE A 231 -33.00 4.91 7.56
CA ILE A 231 -33.84 6.06 7.21
C ILE A 231 -33.25 7.31 7.87
N ASN A 232 -33.03 8.38 7.09
CA ASN A 232 -32.33 9.58 7.59
C ASN A 232 -33.10 10.89 7.40
N ARG A 233 -34.21 10.89 6.66
CA ARG A 233 -35.03 12.09 6.38
C ARG A 233 -36.50 11.75 6.18
N ALA A 234 -37.36 12.77 6.29
CA ALA A 234 -38.81 12.60 6.19
C ALA A 234 -39.25 12.06 4.82
N GLY A 235 -38.66 12.57 3.72
CA GLY A 235 -38.99 12.15 2.36
C GLY A 235 -38.64 10.68 2.04
N ASP A 236 -37.89 10.00 2.91
CA ASP A 236 -37.67 8.55 2.77
C ASP A 236 -38.96 7.76 3.09
N TYR A 237 -39.86 8.31 3.90
CA TYR A 237 -41.16 7.71 4.24
C TYR A 237 -42.22 7.93 3.15
N GLU A 238 -42.13 9.01 2.37
CA GLU A 238 -43.05 9.31 1.26
C GLU A 238 -43.10 8.17 0.23
N LYS A 239 -41.97 7.48 0.01
CA LYS A 239 -41.87 6.30 -0.88
C LYS A 239 -42.79 5.16 -0.47
N TYR A 240 -43.20 5.13 0.79
CA TYR A 240 -44.08 4.13 1.35
C TYR A 240 -45.55 4.60 1.45
N GLY A 241 -45.86 5.80 0.94
CA GLY A 241 -47.17 6.43 1.01
C GLY A 241 -47.47 7.03 2.39
N VAL A 242 -46.44 7.46 3.11
CA VAL A 242 -46.58 8.05 4.45
C VAL A 242 -46.42 9.56 4.36
N ASP A 243 -47.56 10.27 4.36
CA ASP A 243 -47.57 11.73 4.18
C ASP A 243 -47.42 12.49 5.50
N PHE A 244 -47.78 11.86 6.63
CA PHE A 244 -47.70 12.49 7.94
C PHE A 244 -46.43 12.06 8.68
N VAL A 245 -45.45 12.96 8.76
CA VAL A 245 -44.21 12.78 9.52
C VAL A 245 -44.04 13.92 10.52
N VAL A 246 -43.97 13.61 11.81
CA VAL A 246 -43.83 14.60 12.90
C VAL A 246 -42.56 14.36 13.71
N LYS A 247 -41.87 15.43 14.13
CA LYS A 247 -40.68 15.32 14.99
C LYS A 247 -41.04 15.22 16.46
N LEU A 248 -40.33 14.36 17.17
CA LEU A 248 -40.47 14.12 18.62
C LEU A 248 -39.57 15.06 19.42
N ASP A 249 -39.91 16.35 19.44
CA ASP A 249 -39.11 17.39 20.11
C ASP A 249 -39.65 17.73 21.51
N ASN A 250 -40.98 17.84 21.66
CA ASN A 250 -41.64 18.22 22.91
C ASN A 250 -42.87 17.34 23.15
N VAL A 251 -43.00 16.81 24.37
CA VAL A 251 -44.10 15.96 24.82
C VAL A 251 -45.47 16.62 24.64
N ALA A 252 -45.60 17.91 25.00
CA ALA A 252 -46.85 18.64 24.86
C ALA A 252 -47.25 18.81 23.39
N ASN A 253 -46.33 19.28 22.55
CA ASN A 253 -46.58 19.46 21.12
C ASN A 253 -46.94 18.13 20.44
N PHE A 254 -46.23 17.05 20.77
CA PHE A 254 -46.53 15.73 20.24
C PHE A 254 -47.94 15.28 20.62
N LYS A 255 -48.32 15.45 21.89
CA LYS A 255 -49.66 15.12 22.38
C LYS A 255 -50.73 15.88 21.61
N ASP A 256 -50.58 17.20 21.48
CA ASP A 256 -51.57 18.04 20.81
C ASP A 256 -51.72 17.68 19.33
N VAL A 257 -50.60 17.46 18.63
CA VAL A 257 -50.60 17.07 17.21
C VAL A 257 -51.25 15.71 17.00
N ILE A 258 -50.92 14.72 17.86
CA ILE A 258 -51.51 13.38 17.73
C ILE A 258 -52.99 13.39 18.09
N GLN A 259 -53.41 14.14 19.12
CA GLN A 259 -54.83 14.30 19.44
C GLN A 259 -55.59 14.95 18.28
N TYR A 260 -55.04 15.99 17.67
CA TYR A 260 -55.66 16.64 16.50
C TYR A 260 -55.79 15.67 15.31
N LYS A 261 -54.75 14.88 15.01
CA LYS A 261 -54.76 13.96 13.85
C LYS A 261 -55.56 12.68 14.06
N ASN A 262 -55.52 12.11 15.26
CA ASN A 262 -56.15 10.84 15.58
C ASN A 262 -57.59 11.00 16.11
N GLY A 263 -57.91 12.16 16.68
CA GLY A 263 -59.18 12.38 17.38
C GLY A 263 -59.38 11.40 18.53
N ASN A 264 -60.61 10.92 18.69
CA ASN A 264 -61.00 9.98 19.75
C ASN A 264 -60.85 8.50 19.36
N LYS A 265 -60.21 8.20 18.24
CA LYS A 265 -60.00 6.82 17.77
C LYS A 265 -58.93 6.10 18.60
N ASN A 266 -58.96 4.77 18.61
CA ASN A 266 -57.93 3.97 19.28
C ASN A 266 -56.65 3.96 18.45
N LEU A 267 -55.55 4.44 19.02
CA LEU A 267 -54.24 4.49 18.36
C LEU A 267 -53.27 3.50 18.99
N LEU A 268 -52.65 2.68 18.15
CA LEU A 268 -51.51 1.86 18.55
C LEU A 268 -50.21 2.52 18.11
N VAL A 269 -49.33 2.81 19.07
CA VAL A 269 -47.98 3.30 18.82
C VAL A 269 -47.00 2.13 18.84
N ILE A 270 -46.26 1.95 17.74
CA ILE A 270 -45.29 0.89 17.56
C ILE A 270 -43.95 1.47 17.13
N ALA A 271 -42.86 0.74 17.34
CA ALA A 271 -41.54 1.10 16.82
C ALA A 271 -40.85 -0.12 16.24
N THR A 272 -40.12 0.06 15.14
CA THR A 272 -39.39 -1.04 14.50
C THR A 272 -38.09 -1.41 15.22
N ASN A 273 -37.63 -0.54 16.12
CA ASN A 273 -36.41 -0.72 16.91
C ASN A 273 -36.71 -0.65 18.41
N LYS A 274 -36.24 -1.66 19.16
CA LYS A 274 -36.45 -1.76 20.61
C LYS A 274 -35.88 -0.56 21.38
N ASN A 275 -34.71 -0.04 21.02
CA ASN A 275 -34.12 1.09 21.74
C ASN A 275 -34.94 2.36 21.53
N VAL A 276 -35.49 2.55 20.33
CA VAL A 276 -36.39 3.66 20.01
C VAL A 276 -37.71 3.51 20.78
N PHE A 277 -38.26 2.30 20.81
CA PHE A 277 -39.44 1.96 21.61
C PHE A 277 -39.26 2.31 23.10
N ASP A 278 -38.16 1.84 23.69
CA ASP A 278 -37.86 2.03 25.11
C ASP A 278 -37.63 3.52 25.43
N LYS A 279 -36.95 4.25 24.53
CA LYS A 279 -36.74 5.70 24.63
C LYS A 279 -38.07 6.46 24.60
N PHE A 280 -38.94 6.13 23.64
CA PHE A 280 -40.26 6.75 23.52
C PHE A 280 -41.15 6.45 24.71
N SER A 281 -41.25 5.18 25.11
CA SER A 281 -42.05 4.76 26.26
C SER A 281 -41.66 5.49 27.53
N LYS A 282 -40.35 5.62 27.82
CA LYS A 282 -39.87 6.38 28.98
C LYS A 282 -40.23 7.85 28.95
N GLN A 283 -40.22 8.48 27.78
CA GLN A 283 -40.42 9.93 27.64
C GLN A 283 -41.89 10.33 27.52
N TYR A 284 -42.69 9.55 26.79
CA TYR A 284 -44.04 9.94 26.35
C TYR A 284 -45.16 9.14 27.01
N ALA A 285 -44.93 7.91 27.50
CA ALA A 285 -46.02 7.02 27.94
C ALA A 285 -46.95 7.64 29.00
N LYS A 286 -46.40 8.41 29.95
CA LYS A 286 -47.18 9.03 31.03
C LYS A 286 -48.07 10.18 30.58
N ALA A 287 -47.79 10.77 29.42
CA ALA A 287 -48.51 11.94 28.92
C ALA A 287 -49.59 11.57 27.89
N LEU A 288 -49.63 10.29 27.47
CA LEU A 288 -50.58 9.81 26.48
C LEU A 288 -51.96 9.59 27.10
N PRO A 289 -53.05 10.00 26.42
CA PRO A 289 -54.42 9.67 26.82
C PRO A 289 -54.72 8.17 26.68
N GLU A 290 -55.76 7.70 27.37
CA GLU A 290 -56.10 6.27 27.50
C GLU A 290 -56.39 5.56 26.16
N ASN A 291 -56.87 6.29 25.16
CA ASN A 291 -57.13 5.75 23.82
C ASN A 291 -55.86 5.55 22.97
N ILE A 292 -54.68 5.89 23.50
CA ILE A 292 -53.39 5.69 22.82
C ILE A 292 -52.59 4.66 23.61
N VAL A 293 -52.37 3.51 22.98
CA VAL A 293 -51.65 2.38 23.58
C VAL A 293 -50.29 2.25 22.91
N ILE A 294 -49.24 2.08 23.72
CA ILE A 294 -47.92 1.72 23.23
C ILE A 294 -47.82 0.19 23.23
N GLY A 295 -47.48 -0.40 22.09
CA GLY A 295 -47.42 -1.86 21.96
C GLY A 295 -46.48 -2.35 20.88
N ASN A 296 -46.58 -3.63 20.54
CA ASN A 296 -45.86 -4.21 19.42
C ASN A 296 -46.80 -4.95 18.48
N LEU A 297 -46.33 -5.22 17.27
CA LEU A 297 -47.09 -5.97 16.26
C LEU A 297 -47.22 -7.47 16.59
N ASN A 298 -46.42 -8.00 17.52
CA ASN A 298 -46.52 -9.40 17.96
C ASN A 298 -47.76 -9.63 18.85
N ASN A 299 -48.28 -8.58 19.50
CA ASN A 299 -49.51 -8.64 20.27
C ASN A 299 -50.70 -8.31 19.35
N ILE A 300 -51.13 -9.33 18.61
CA ILE A 300 -52.21 -9.23 17.61
C ILE A 300 -53.47 -8.59 18.21
N LYS A 301 -53.79 -8.86 19.48
CA LYS A 301 -54.98 -8.30 20.13
C LYS A 301 -54.96 -6.77 20.16
N SER A 302 -53.85 -6.17 20.61
CA SER A 302 -53.69 -4.71 20.61
C SER A 302 -53.71 -4.10 19.20
N VAL A 303 -53.27 -4.85 18.20
CA VAL A 303 -53.34 -4.42 16.79
C VAL A 303 -54.79 -4.44 16.31
N LEU A 304 -55.55 -5.51 16.60
CA LEU A 304 -56.95 -5.65 16.21
C LEU A 304 -57.86 -4.62 16.90
N ASP A 305 -57.60 -4.29 18.16
CA ASP A 305 -58.41 -3.35 18.96
C ASP A 305 -58.15 -1.86 18.60
N SER A 306 -57.11 -1.59 17.80
CA SER A 306 -56.76 -0.23 17.35
C SER A 306 -57.39 0.10 15.98
N ASP A 307 -57.77 1.36 15.81
CA ASP A 307 -58.27 1.90 14.53
C ASP A 307 -57.12 2.34 13.64
N ASN A 308 -56.12 2.97 14.26
CA ASN A 308 -54.98 3.60 13.60
C ASN A 308 -53.66 3.10 14.20
N ILE A 309 -52.60 3.13 13.39
CA ILE A 309 -51.24 2.80 13.82
C ILE A 309 -50.32 4.00 13.57
N LEU A 310 -49.48 4.31 14.55
CA LEU A 310 -48.41 5.31 14.45
C LEU A 310 -47.06 4.62 14.65
N PHE A 311 -46.16 4.77 13.69
CA PHE A 311 -44.77 4.34 13.86
C PHE A 311 -43.98 5.40 14.62
N VAL A 312 -43.16 4.96 15.56
CA VAL A 312 -42.14 5.78 16.23
C VAL A 312 -40.77 5.30 15.81
N GLU A 313 -40.04 6.18 15.15
CA GLU A 313 -38.77 5.87 14.50
C GLU A 313 -37.67 6.88 14.89
N GLU A 314 -36.43 6.57 14.54
CA GLU A 314 -35.31 7.48 14.78
C GLU A 314 -34.37 7.49 13.58
N TYR A 315 -34.07 8.71 13.11
CA TYR A 315 -33.17 8.87 11.98
C TYR A 315 -31.78 8.30 12.26
N GLY A 316 -31.24 7.58 11.28
CA GLY A 316 -29.98 6.87 11.40
C GLY A 316 -30.00 5.67 12.36
N ILE A 317 -31.15 5.26 12.90
CA ILE A 317 -31.30 4.00 13.67
C ILE A 317 -32.24 3.05 12.93
N THR A 318 -33.41 3.56 12.54
CA THR A 318 -34.44 2.80 11.83
C THR A 318 -33.90 2.30 10.50
N ARG A 319 -34.01 0.99 10.26
CA ARG A 319 -33.58 0.36 8.99
C ARG A 319 -34.76 0.32 8.03
N TYR A 320 -34.48 0.58 6.75
CA TYR A 320 -35.50 0.50 5.68
C TYR A 320 -36.22 -0.85 5.69
N LYS A 321 -35.46 -1.95 5.72
CA LYS A 321 -36.00 -3.32 5.74
C LYS A 321 -36.99 -3.53 6.90
N ASN A 322 -36.59 -3.19 8.12
CA ASN A 322 -37.43 -3.40 9.30
C ASN A 322 -38.71 -2.55 9.24
N PHE A 323 -38.61 -1.31 8.77
CA PHE A 323 -39.77 -0.45 8.59
C PHE A 323 -40.73 -1.03 7.56
N GLU A 324 -40.22 -1.45 6.40
CA GLU A 324 -40.99 -2.03 5.31
C GLU A 324 -41.69 -3.34 5.71
N GLU A 325 -40.99 -4.25 6.39
CA GLU A 325 -41.57 -5.51 6.90
C GLU A 325 -42.73 -5.23 7.88
N ASN A 326 -42.54 -4.33 8.84
CA ASN A 326 -43.59 -3.99 9.80
C ASN A 326 -44.75 -3.22 9.14
N LEU A 327 -44.47 -2.35 8.19
CA LEU A 327 -45.49 -1.66 7.41
C LEU A 327 -46.33 -2.65 6.60
N GLN A 328 -45.70 -3.69 6.05
CA GLN A 328 -46.41 -4.74 5.33
C GLN A 328 -47.33 -5.53 6.26
N VAL A 329 -46.92 -5.82 7.50
CA VAL A 329 -47.79 -6.44 8.51
C VAL A 329 -49.01 -5.55 8.78
N VAL A 330 -48.82 -4.24 8.97
CA VAL A 330 -49.91 -3.28 9.16
C VAL A 330 -50.89 -3.29 7.99
N LYS A 331 -50.37 -3.26 6.75
CA LYS A 331 -51.18 -3.31 5.53
C LYS A 331 -51.94 -4.64 5.39
N ASN A 332 -51.31 -5.77 5.68
CA ASN A 332 -51.94 -7.09 5.62
C ASN A 332 -53.07 -7.26 6.65
N LEU A 333 -53.01 -6.55 7.77
CA LEU A 333 -54.05 -6.53 8.79
C LEU A 333 -55.15 -5.49 8.50
N ASN A 334 -55.11 -4.85 7.32
CA ASN A 334 -56.04 -3.79 6.91
C ASN A 334 -56.16 -2.65 7.94
N LYS A 335 -55.07 -2.34 8.64
CA LYS A 335 -55.03 -1.26 9.62
C LYS A 335 -54.61 0.04 8.96
N ASN A 336 -55.24 1.14 9.40
CA ASN A 336 -54.94 2.46 8.87
C ASN A 336 -53.63 2.98 9.46
N LEU A 337 -52.71 3.42 8.60
CA LEU A 337 -51.48 4.05 9.02
C LEU A 337 -51.72 5.55 9.22
N LEU A 338 -51.59 6.03 10.45
CA LEU A 338 -51.70 7.46 10.76
C LEU A 338 -50.48 8.24 10.26
N GLY A 339 -49.28 7.67 10.42
CA GLY A 339 -48.03 8.28 9.99
C GLY A 339 -46.82 7.80 10.78
N VAL A 340 -45.77 8.63 10.80
CA VAL A 340 -44.52 8.38 11.53
C VAL A 340 -44.19 9.56 12.45
N ALA A 341 -43.88 9.26 13.71
CA ALA A 341 -43.24 10.18 14.64
C ALA A 341 -41.76 9.84 14.75
N THR A 342 -40.87 10.81 14.56
CA THR A 342 -39.43 10.55 14.45
C THR A 342 -38.60 11.40 15.38
N TYR A 343 -37.62 10.80 16.02
CA TYR A 343 -36.52 11.54 16.66
C TYR A 343 -35.58 12.12 15.59
N SER A 344 -35.07 13.32 15.85
CA SER A 344 -34.00 13.93 15.04
C SER A 344 -32.67 13.20 15.20
N LEU A 345 -31.79 13.38 14.22
CA LEU A 345 -30.46 12.77 14.12
C LEU A 345 -29.48 13.31 15.15
#